data_AF-A0A6S6SNF9-F1
#
_entry.id   AF-A0A6S6SNF9-F1
#
_cell.length_a   1.000
_cell.length_b   1.000
_cell.length_c   1.000
_cell.angle_alpha   90.00
_cell.angle_beta   90.00
_cell.angle_gamma   90.00
#
_symmetry.space_group_name_H-M   'P 1'
#
loop_
_entity.id
_entity.type
_entity.pdbx_description
1 polymer ?
#
loop_
_entity_poly.entity_id
_entity_poly.type
_entity_poly.pdbx_seq_one_letter_code
_entity_poly.pdbx_strand_id
1 'polypeptide(L)' 'MYYVAKVDADKCAEYKCTTCTLYCPEANTLMFDKDNNTSWVDENRCKGCAICVYVCTDMLDRNCIEMAMSTPEES' A
#
# COMPACT_ATOMS: atom_id res chain seq x y z
N MET A 1 -15.62 5.48 -9.67
CA MET A 1 -14.23 5.37 -10.13
C MET A 1 -13.37 6.14 -9.15
N TYR A 2 -12.56 5.45 -8.34
CA TYR A 2 -11.64 6.07 -7.40
C TYR A 2 -10.33 5.30 -7.42
N TYR A 3 -9.22 5.98 -7.14
CA TYR A 3 -7.91 5.36 -7.11
C TYR A 3 -7.66 4.76 -5.72
N VAL A 4 -7.15 3.54 -5.69
CA VAL A 4 -6.70 2.84 -4.48
C VAL A 4 -5.23 2.49 -4.61
N ALA A 5 -4.53 2.41 -3.50
CA ALA A 5 -3.16 1.94 -3.49
C ALA A 5 -3.13 0.41 -3.68
N LYS A 6 -2.21 -0.08 -4.51
CA LYS A 6 -1.90 -1.50 -4.69
C LYS A 6 -0.44 -1.74 -4.32
N VAL A 7 -0.16 -2.87 -3.69
CA VAL A 7 1.19 -3.28 -3.31
C VAL A 7 1.62 -4.43 -4.22
N ASP A 8 2.78 -4.30 -4.84
CA ASP A 8 3.49 -5.41 -5.47
C ASP A 8 4.11 -6.26 -4.34
N ALA A 9 3.43 -7.36 -4.01
CA ALA A 9 3.77 -8.17 -2.85
C ALA A 9 5.17 -8.77 -2.95
N ASP A 10 5.55 -9.23 -4.13
CA ASP A 10 6.84 -9.86 -4.41
C ASP A 10 7.98 -8.85 -4.23
N LYS A 11 7.85 -7.64 -4.80
CA LYS A 11 8.85 -6.58 -4.59
C LYS A 11 8.91 -6.10 -3.14
N CYS A 12 7.75 -5.99 -2.48
CA CYS A 12 7.68 -5.47 -1.13
C CYS A 12 8.32 -6.43 -0.11
N ALA A 13 8.17 -7.75 -0.30
CA ALA A 13 8.68 -8.79 0.58
C ALA A 13 10.21 -8.77 0.75
N GLU A 14 10.95 -8.30 -0.25
CA GLU A 14 12.41 -8.16 -0.22
C GLU A 14 12.88 -7.19 0.89
N TYR A 15 12.12 -6.14 1.17
CA TYR A 15 12.52 -5.07 2.09
C TYR A 15 12.09 -5.26 3.54
N LYS A 16 11.07 -6.12 3.78
CA LYS A 16 10.58 -6.48 5.13
C LYS A 16 10.29 -5.27 6.03
N CYS A 17 9.76 -4.21 5.44
CA CYS A 17 9.59 -2.92 6.10
C CYS A 17 8.14 -2.64 6.47
N THR A 18 7.94 -1.75 7.45
CA THR A 18 6.61 -1.34 7.90
C THR A 18 6.40 0.17 7.83
N THR A 19 7.28 0.93 7.19
CA THR A 19 7.24 2.40 7.25
C THR A 19 5.94 2.95 6.68
N CYS A 20 5.49 2.47 5.52
CA CYS A 20 4.27 2.96 4.89
C CYS A 20 3.02 2.77 5.78
N THR A 21 2.95 1.70 6.59
CA THR A 21 1.83 1.44 7.51
C THR A 21 1.74 2.49 8.62
N LEU A 22 2.86 3.11 8.99
CA LEU A 22 2.91 4.16 10.02
C LEU A 22 2.44 5.53 9.51
N TYR A 23 2.54 5.76 8.20
CA TYR A 23 2.16 7.02 7.56
C TYR A 23 0.77 6.99 6.93
N CYS A 24 0.13 5.83 6.86
CA CYS A 24 -1.24 5.75 6.38
C CYS A 24 -2.16 6.53 7.33
N PRO A 25 -2.86 7.57 6.85
CA PRO A 25 -3.71 8.40 7.72
C PRO A 25 -4.98 7.67 8.14
N GLU A 26 -5.36 6.61 7.43
CA GLU A 26 -6.55 5.81 7.72
C GLU A 26 -6.13 4.54 8.47
N ALA A 27 -6.67 4.39 9.69
CA ALA A 27 -6.39 3.23 10.52
C ALA A 27 -6.80 1.92 9.81
N ASN A 28 -6.04 0.85 10.02
CA ASN A 28 -6.31 -0.49 9.47
C ASN A 28 -6.62 -0.49 7.96
N THR A 29 -5.96 0.38 7.18
CA THR A 29 -6.09 0.44 5.71
C THR A 29 -4.87 -0.09 5.00
N LEU A 30 -3.68 0.20 5.53
CA LEU A 30 -2.43 -0.34 5.02
C LEU A 30 -1.74 -1.06 6.18
N MET A 31 -1.60 -2.37 6.07
CA MET A 31 -1.12 -3.23 7.16
C MET A 31 0.02 -4.11 6.67
N PHE A 32 0.83 -4.58 7.61
CA PHE A 32 1.95 -5.46 7.32
C PHE A 32 1.58 -6.91 7.67
N ASP A 33 1.72 -7.79 6.69
CA ASP A 33 1.66 -9.23 6.86
C ASP A 33 3.05 -9.75 7.25
N LYS A 34 3.16 -10.26 8.47
CA LYS A 34 4.43 -10.78 9.03
C LYS A 34 4.81 -12.13 8.45
N ASP A 35 3.85 -12.93 8.02
CA ASP A 35 4.10 -14.27 7.53
C ASP A 35 4.68 -14.20 6.12
N ASN A 36 4.15 -13.29 5.29
CA ASN A 36 4.61 -13.06 3.92
C ASN A 36 5.61 -11.90 3.77
N ASN A 37 5.96 -11.21 4.87
CA ASN A 37 6.86 -10.05 4.92
C ASN A 37 6.48 -8.88 4.00
N THR A 38 5.20 -8.74 3.66
CA THR A 38 4.73 -7.75 2.69
C THR A 38 3.63 -6.87 3.27
N SER A 39 3.43 -5.69 2.69
CA SER A 39 2.29 -4.83 3.06
C SER A 39 1.09 -5.11 2.16
N TRP A 40 -0.11 -4.87 2.66
CA TRP A 40 -1.35 -5.00 1.89
C TRP A 40 -2.32 -3.86 2.20
N VAL A 41 -3.18 -3.54 1.24
CA VAL A 41 -4.15 -2.44 1.33
C VAL A 41 -5.56 -3.01 1.39
N ASP A 42 -6.35 -2.58 2.37
CA ASP A 42 -7.80 -2.71 2.36
C ASP A 42 -8.38 -1.64 1.41
N GLU A 43 -8.72 -2.07 0.19
CA GLU A 43 -9.19 -1.18 -0.88
C GLU A 43 -10.53 -0.52 -0.56
N ASN A 44 -11.37 -1.15 0.26
CA ASN A 44 -12.65 -0.57 0.68
C ASN A 44 -12.46 0.63 1.62
N ARG A 45 -11.30 0.68 2.31
CA ARG A 45 -10.95 1.77 3.22
C ARG A 45 -10.04 2.80 2.59
N CYS A 46 -9.29 2.42 1.56
CA CYS A 46 -8.35 3.31 0.88
C CYS A 46 -9.05 4.56 0.35
N LYS A 47 -8.58 5.74 0.78
CA LYS A 47 -9.11 7.05 0.35
C LYS A 47 -8.32 7.71 -0.79
N GLY A 48 -7.36 6.99 -1.37
CA GLY A 48 -6.61 7.48 -2.54
C GLY A 48 -5.65 8.63 -2.28
N CYS A 49 -5.18 8.83 -1.04
CA CYS A 49 -4.32 9.98 -0.69
C CYS A 49 -2.86 9.89 -1.20
N ALA A 50 -2.43 8.73 -1.70
CA ALA A 50 -1.09 8.46 -2.24
C ALA A 50 0.11 8.67 -1.28
N ILE A 51 -0.12 8.88 0.03
CA ILE A 51 0.98 9.05 1.02
C ILE A 51 1.86 7.79 1.09
N CYS A 52 1.26 6.60 1.04
CA CYS A 52 2.03 5.35 1.07
C CYS A 52 2.92 5.17 -0.16
N VAL A 53 2.48 5.67 -1.33
CA VAL A 53 3.29 5.71 -2.55
C VAL A 53 4.51 6.60 -2.32
N TYR A 54 4.30 7.87 -1.92
CA TYR A 54 5.38 8.82 -1.62
C TYR A 54 6.39 8.27 -0.60
N VAL A 55 5.94 7.59 0.45
CA VAL A 55 6.83 6.94 1.42
C VAL A 55 7.64 5.83 0.78
N CYS A 56 7.02 4.99 -0.07
CA CYS A 56 7.68 3.85 -0.70
C CYS A 56 8.64 4.26 -1.83
N THR A 57 8.31 5.33 -2.55
CA THR A 57 9.09 5.85 -3.67
C THR A 57 10.12 6.88 -3.19
N ASP A 58 9.68 8.04 -2.74
CA ASP A 58 10.55 9.20 -2.53
C ASP A 58 11.34 9.15 -1.23
N MET A 59 10.77 8.58 -0.16
CA MET A 59 11.49 8.49 1.13
C MET A 59 12.42 7.28 1.22
N LEU A 60 12.09 6.18 0.53
CA LEU A 60 12.73 4.87 0.74
C LEU A 60 13.33 4.26 -0.53
N ASP A 61 13.02 4.78 -1.72
CA ASP A 61 13.49 4.32 -3.02
C ASP A 61 13.23 2.83 -3.30
N ARG A 62 12.01 2.35 -3.01
CA ARG A 62 11.62 0.93 -3.14
C ARG A 62 10.60 0.67 -4.25
N ASN A 63 9.74 1.64 -4.52
CA ASN A 63 8.79 1.62 -5.64
C ASN A 63 7.88 0.37 -5.66
N CYS A 64 7.41 -0.09 -4.49
CA CYS A 64 6.56 -1.28 -4.36
C CYS A 64 5.04 -0.97 -4.33
N ILE A 65 4.66 0.30 -4.23
CA ILE A 65 3.25 0.72 -4.08
C ILE A 65 2.92 1.70 -5.19
N GLU A 66 1.78 1.50 -5.85
CA GLU A 66 1.27 2.39 -6.89
C GLU A 66 -0.22 2.68 -6.69
N MET A 67 -0.71 3.76 -7.31
CA MET A 67 -2.13 4.07 -7.36
C MET A 67 -2.77 3.42 -8.59
N ALA A 68 -3.73 2.55 -8.38
CA ALA A 68 -4.50 1.89 -9.43
C ALA A 68 -5.99 2.30 -9.37
N MET A 69 -6.63 2.32 -10.52
CA MET A 69 -8.06 2.63 -10.62
C MET A 69 -8.89 1.43 -10.12
N SER A 70 -9.73 1.63 -9.09
CA SER A 70 -10.65 0.59 -8.61
C SER A 70 -11.97 0.64 -9.38
N THR A 71 -12.36 -0.49 -9.95
CA THR A 71 -13.70 -0.74 -10.51
C THR A 71 -14.51 -1.55 -9.48
N PRO A 72 -15.75 -1.15 -9.15
CA PRO A 72 -16.54 -1.74 -8.06
C PRO A 72 -17.07 -3.18 -8.32
N GLU A 73 -16.44 -3.99 -9.17
CA GLU A 73 -16.98 -5.30 -9.59
C GLU A 73 -16.13 -6.53 -9.20
N GLU A 74 -15.05 -6.39 -8.42
CA GLU A 74 -14.24 -7.56 -8.01
C GLU A 74 -13.81 -7.55 -6.53
N SER A 75 -14.74 -7.26 -5.63
CA SER A 75 -14.55 -7.45 -4.17
C SER A 75 -15.33 -8.64 -3.64
#